data_AF-A0AAU1AU04-F1
#
_entry.id   AF-A0AAU1AU04-F1
#
_cell.length_a   1.000
_cell.length_b   1.000
_cell.length_c   1.000
_cell.angle_alpha   90.00
_cell.angle_beta   90.00
_cell.angle_gamma   90.00
#
_symmetry.space_group_name_H-M   'P 1'
#
loop_
_entity.id
_entity.type
_entity.pdbx_description
1 polymer ?
#
loop_
_entity_poly.entity_id
_entity_poly.type
_entity_poly.pdbx_seq_one_letter_code
_entity_poly.pdbx_strand_id
1 'polypeptide(L)'
;MSETPPQHAPAERAVTVLMAVVPCGADTARQILAATARAADAGPRETAEAVLALAGGGTPQTPLRQALADAMDEARSATAPVTQPYTRLLPDPQAIGALLKRHRGLRSRALAAPHDLAVRNELDDATYTLCILMGQRNAHTALRSAELLLGTEWLGTNVPGGADRRPEHPSLPGSGTRQQGATGRDFP
;
A
#
# COMPACT_ATOMS: atom_id res chain seq x y z
N MET A 1 -18.12 -27.36 -33.28
CA MET A 1 -17.47 -27.76 -32.02
C MET A 1 -17.59 -26.59 -31.08
N SER A 2 -18.51 -26.65 -30.13
CA SER A 2 -18.76 -25.57 -29.18
C SER A 2 -17.71 -25.66 -28.08
N GLU A 3 -16.64 -24.87 -28.18
CA GLU A 3 -15.74 -24.65 -27.05
C GLU A 3 -16.51 -23.88 -25.99
N THR A 4 -16.93 -24.58 -24.95
CA THR A 4 -17.44 -23.97 -23.72
C THR A 4 -16.33 -23.06 -23.18
N PRO A 5 -16.53 -21.73 -23.06
CA PRO A 5 -15.51 -20.87 -22.47
C PRO A 5 -15.21 -21.40 -21.07
N PRO A 6 -13.92 -21.40 -20.64
CA PRO A 6 -13.54 -21.99 -19.37
C PRO A 6 -14.38 -21.35 -18.27
N GLN A 7 -15.13 -22.17 -17.53
CA GLN A 7 -16.06 -21.71 -16.49
C GLN A 7 -15.34 -20.88 -15.39
N HIS A 8 -14.01 -20.96 -15.34
CA HIS A 8 -13.11 -20.20 -14.49
C HIS A 8 -12.84 -18.76 -14.97
N ALA A 9 -13.10 -18.42 -16.24
CA ALA A 9 -12.83 -17.08 -16.77
C ALA A 9 -13.54 -15.93 -16.01
N PRO A 10 -14.84 -16.01 -15.68
CA PRO A 10 -15.49 -14.96 -14.90
C PRO A 10 -15.00 -14.93 -13.45
N ALA A 11 -14.78 -16.10 -12.83
CA ALA A 11 -14.32 -16.20 -11.44
C ALA A 11 -12.91 -15.59 -11.27
N GLU A 12 -11.99 -15.90 -12.18
CA GLU A 12 -10.62 -15.37 -12.15
C GLU A 12 -10.57 -13.86 -12.40
N ARG A 13 -11.46 -13.33 -13.25
CA ARG A 13 -11.64 -11.87 -13.43
C ARG A 13 -12.22 -11.22 -12.17
N ALA A 14 -13.19 -11.86 -11.52
CA ALA A 14 -13.77 -11.39 -10.27
C ALA A 14 -12.74 -11.38 -9.14
N VAL A 15 -11.85 -12.38 -9.07
CA VAL A 15 -10.69 -12.39 -8.15
C VAL A 15 -9.81 -11.15 -8.38
N THR A 16 -9.45 -10.83 -9.64
CA THR A 16 -8.66 -9.64 -9.96
C THR A 16 -9.37 -8.35 -9.52
N VAL A 17 -10.67 -8.23 -9.76
CA VAL A 17 -11.48 -7.09 -9.31
C VAL A 17 -11.47 -6.99 -7.78
N LEU A 18 -11.67 -8.11 -7.08
CA LEU A 18 -11.70 -8.13 -5.62
C LEU A 18 -10.37 -7.68 -5.02
N MET A 19 -9.24 -8.15 -5.53
CA MET A 19 -7.91 -7.68 -5.10
C MET A 19 -7.72 -6.18 -5.34
N ALA A 20 -8.38 -5.62 -6.36
CA ALA A 20 -8.31 -4.21 -6.67
C ALA A 20 -9.20 -3.36 -5.75
N VAL A 21 -10.35 -3.85 -5.29
CA VAL A 21 -11.28 -3.10 -4.42
C VAL A 21 -11.09 -3.36 -2.93
N VAL A 22 -10.59 -4.55 -2.57
CA VAL A 22 -10.16 -4.93 -1.22
C VAL A 22 -8.66 -5.19 -1.28
N PRO A 23 -7.82 -4.50 -0.48
CA PRO A 23 -6.41 -4.86 -0.37
C PRO A 23 -6.29 -6.27 0.22
N CYS A 24 -6.16 -7.27 -0.65
CA CYS A 24 -6.06 -8.67 -0.29
C CYS A 24 -5.34 -9.44 -1.41
N GLY A 25 -4.81 -10.62 -1.08
CA GLY A 25 -4.21 -11.51 -2.05
C GLY A 25 -5.26 -12.37 -2.77
N ALA A 26 -4.82 -13.10 -3.79
CA ALA A 26 -5.70 -13.92 -4.62
C ALA A 26 -6.47 -15.00 -3.81
N ASP A 27 -5.84 -15.59 -2.80
CA ASP A 27 -6.50 -16.59 -1.93
C ASP A 27 -7.64 -15.99 -1.11
N THR A 28 -7.41 -14.83 -0.48
CA THR A 28 -8.46 -14.12 0.25
C THR A 28 -9.58 -13.67 -0.68
N ALA A 29 -9.26 -13.21 -1.89
CA ALA A 29 -10.28 -12.87 -2.90
C ALA A 29 -11.13 -14.09 -3.30
N ARG A 30 -10.53 -15.27 -3.47
CA ARG A 30 -11.27 -16.53 -3.67
C ARG A 30 -12.14 -16.91 -2.47
N GLN A 31 -11.65 -16.69 -1.25
CA GLN A 31 -12.42 -16.92 -0.02
C GLN A 31 -13.63 -15.99 0.07
N ILE A 32 -13.48 -14.71 -0.29
CA ILE A 32 -14.60 -13.75 -0.36
C ILE A 32 -15.66 -14.27 -1.33
N LEU A 33 -15.30 -14.65 -2.55
CA LEU A 33 -16.26 -15.22 -3.52
C LEU A 33 -17.00 -16.44 -2.96
N ALA A 34 -16.26 -17.36 -2.35
CA ALA A 34 -16.85 -18.57 -1.80
C ALA A 34 -17.76 -18.29 -0.59
N ALA A 35 -17.40 -17.33 0.27
CA ALA A 35 -18.21 -16.91 1.42
C ALA A 35 -19.50 -16.20 0.96
N THR A 36 -19.39 -15.29 0.01
CA THR A 36 -20.54 -14.59 -0.59
C THR A 36 -21.50 -15.57 -1.25
N ALA A 37 -21.01 -16.52 -2.04
CA ALA A 37 -21.83 -17.54 -2.69
C ALA A 37 -22.64 -18.36 -1.66
N ARG A 38 -21.99 -18.78 -0.56
CA ARG A 38 -22.67 -19.52 0.52
C ARG A 38 -23.70 -18.67 1.25
N ALA A 39 -23.38 -17.42 1.56
CA ALA A 39 -24.27 -16.53 2.32
C ALA A 39 -25.51 -16.11 1.52
N ALA A 40 -25.40 -16.03 0.19
CA ALA A 40 -26.49 -15.66 -0.70
C ALA A 40 -27.23 -16.86 -1.33
N ASP A 41 -26.86 -18.10 -0.99
CA ASP A 41 -27.34 -19.34 -1.63
C ASP A 41 -27.22 -19.28 -3.17
N ALA A 42 -26.12 -18.71 -3.65
CA ALA A 42 -25.88 -18.40 -5.06
C ALA A 42 -24.77 -19.28 -5.66
N GLY A 43 -24.81 -19.42 -7.00
CA GLY A 43 -23.74 -20.13 -7.72
C GLY A 43 -22.42 -19.33 -7.75
N PRO A 44 -21.26 -19.99 -7.90
CA PRO A 44 -19.97 -19.32 -8.01
C PRO A 44 -19.87 -18.41 -9.24
N ARG A 45 -20.52 -18.80 -10.35
CA ARG A 45 -20.60 -17.99 -11.57
C ARG A 45 -21.44 -16.72 -11.37
N GLU A 46 -22.62 -16.87 -10.78
CA GLU A 46 -23.52 -15.76 -10.46
C GLU A 46 -22.84 -14.76 -9.52
N THR A 47 -22.13 -15.26 -8.51
CA THR A 47 -21.34 -14.43 -7.58
C THR A 47 -20.23 -13.66 -8.31
N ALA A 48 -19.51 -14.32 -9.22
CA ALA A 48 -18.48 -13.67 -10.02
C ALA A 48 -19.06 -12.58 -10.95
N GLU A 49 -20.20 -12.86 -11.59
CA GLU A 49 -20.92 -11.90 -12.44
C GLU A 49 -21.38 -10.68 -11.62
N ALA A 50 -21.82 -10.87 -10.38
CA ALA A 50 -22.19 -9.78 -9.48
C ALA A 50 -21.00 -8.87 -9.10
N VAL A 51 -19.83 -9.45 -8.83
CA VAL A 51 -18.60 -8.68 -8.60
C VAL A 51 -18.23 -7.85 -9.83
N LEU A 52 -18.31 -8.46 -11.02
CA LEU A 52 -18.02 -7.77 -12.28
C LEU A 52 -19.05 -6.67 -12.58
N ALA A 53 -20.33 -6.91 -12.29
CA ALA A 53 -21.39 -5.93 -12.44
C ALA A 53 -21.13 -4.71 -11.55
N LEU A 54 -20.77 -4.91 -10.28
CA LEU A 54 -20.44 -3.81 -9.36
C LEU A 54 -19.24 -2.99 -9.85
N ALA A 55 -18.20 -3.64 -10.35
CA ALA A 55 -17.04 -2.94 -10.92
C ALA A 55 -17.39 -2.13 -12.18
N GLY A 56 -18.38 -2.59 -12.95
CA GLY A 56 -18.92 -1.87 -14.12
C GLY A 56 -20.00 -0.84 -13.80
N GLY A 57 -20.34 -0.60 -12.53
CA GLY A 57 -21.40 0.33 -12.11
C GLY A 57 -22.82 -0.24 -12.19
N GLY A 58 -22.97 -1.54 -12.46
CA GLY A 58 -24.25 -2.25 -12.40
C GLY A 58 -24.64 -2.63 -10.96
N THR A 59 -25.92 -3.02 -10.79
CA THR A 59 -26.46 -3.43 -9.48
C THR A 59 -26.80 -4.91 -9.48
N PRO A 60 -26.08 -5.76 -8.72
CA PRO A 60 -26.46 -7.15 -8.55
C PRO A 60 -27.69 -7.27 -7.66
N GLN A 61 -28.23 -8.50 -7.56
CA GLN A 61 -29.35 -8.80 -6.68
C GLN A 61 -29.03 -8.40 -5.23
N THR A 62 -30.01 -7.83 -4.53
CA THR A 62 -29.87 -7.31 -3.16
C THR A 62 -29.21 -8.28 -2.16
N PRO A 63 -29.62 -9.57 -2.05
CA PRO A 63 -28.98 -10.48 -1.09
C PRO A 63 -27.49 -10.70 -1.40
N LEU A 64 -27.15 -10.82 -2.67
CA LEU A 64 -25.78 -11.03 -3.13
C LEU A 64 -24.91 -9.78 -2.93
N ARG A 65 -25.47 -8.59 -3.16
CA ARG A 65 -24.82 -7.30 -2.87
C ARG A 65 -24.48 -7.17 -1.39
N GLN A 66 -25.41 -7.52 -0.51
CA GLN A 66 -25.21 -7.44 0.94
C GLN A 66 -24.17 -8.45 1.40
N ALA A 67 -24.31 -9.72 1.01
CA ALA A 67 -23.35 -10.78 1.33
C ALA A 67 -21.93 -10.47 0.83
N LEU A 68 -21.79 -9.79 -0.30
CA LEU A 68 -20.49 -9.35 -0.80
C LEU A 68 -19.91 -8.22 0.05
N ALA A 69 -20.72 -7.21 0.40
CA ALA A 69 -20.28 -6.11 1.26
C ALA A 69 -19.81 -6.64 2.62
N ASP A 70 -20.59 -7.53 3.24
CA ASP A 70 -20.27 -8.16 4.52
C ASP A 70 -18.97 -8.97 4.44
N ALA A 71 -18.79 -9.78 3.39
CA ALA A 71 -17.57 -10.56 3.20
C ALA A 71 -16.33 -9.68 2.94
N MET A 72 -16.49 -8.56 2.21
CA MET A 72 -15.42 -7.59 2.00
C MET A 72 -15.05 -6.86 3.30
N ASP A 73 -16.04 -6.50 4.13
CA ASP A 73 -15.81 -5.86 5.44
C ASP A 73 -15.18 -6.83 6.44
N GLU A 74 -15.58 -8.10 6.44
CA GLU A 74 -14.93 -9.16 7.21
C GLU A 74 -13.47 -9.32 6.79
N ALA A 75 -13.18 -9.36 5.48
CA ALA A 75 -11.81 -9.48 4.99
C ALA A 75 -10.91 -8.30 5.41
N ARG A 76 -11.46 -7.08 5.46
CA ARG A 76 -10.76 -5.88 5.95
C ARG A 76 -10.55 -5.91 7.47
N SER A 77 -11.52 -6.47 8.19
CA SER A 77 -11.56 -6.47 9.66
C SER A 77 -10.91 -7.70 10.29
N ALA A 78 -10.57 -8.72 9.50
CA ALA A 78 -9.95 -9.95 9.97
C ALA A 78 -8.64 -9.66 10.71
N THR A 79 -8.73 -9.64 12.04
CA THR A 79 -7.61 -9.40 12.94
C THR A 79 -6.65 -10.58 12.86
N ALA A 80 -5.52 -10.37 12.17
CA ALA A 80 -4.41 -11.29 12.29
C ALA A 80 -3.73 -11.10 13.65
N PRO A 81 -3.26 -12.16 14.32
CA PRO A 81 -2.47 -12.02 15.53
C PRO A 81 -1.24 -11.15 15.22
N VAL A 82 -1.04 -10.12 16.04
CA VAL A 82 0.13 -9.24 15.95
C VAL A 82 1.36 -10.11 16.15
N THR A 83 2.12 -10.32 15.08
CA THR A 83 3.43 -10.92 15.21
C THR A 83 4.36 -9.79 15.63
N GLN A 84 5.05 -9.93 16.76
CA GLN A 84 6.01 -8.91 17.19
C GLN A 84 6.96 -8.59 16.02
N PRO A 85 7.17 -7.32 15.67
CA PRO A 85 7.99 -6.96 14.52
C PRO A 85 9.41 -7.48 14.73
N TYR A 86 9.76 -8.53 14.00
CA TYR A 86 11.11 -9.08 13.95
C TYR A 86 11.97 -8.28 12.98
N THR A 87 12.05 -6.96 13.18
CA THR A 87 13.10 -6.16 12.57
C THR A 87 13.34 -4.93 13.43
N ARG A 88 14.54 -4.86 13.99
CA ARG A 88 15.12 -3.68 14.66
C ARG A 88 15.47 -2.56 13.66
N LEU A 89 15.03 -2.68 12.41
CA LEU A 89 15.30 -1.81 11.28
C LEU A 89 13.96 -1.50 10.59
N LEU A 90 13.59 -0.21 10.58
CA LEU A 90 12.45 0.26 9.80
C LEU A 90 12.81 0.20 8.31
N PRO A 91 11.89 -0.26 7.43
CA PRO A 91 12.12 -0.23 6.00
C PRO A 91 12.27 1.22 5.50
N ASP A 92 13.10 1.41 4.47
CA ASP A 92 13.34 2.72 3.83
C ASP A 92 12.00 3.35 3.37
N PRO A 93 11.63 4.53 3.89
CA PRO A 93 10.36 5.16 3.53
C PRO A 93 10.23 5.50 2.04
N GLN A 94 11.33 5.80 1.34
CA GLN A 94 11.28 6.03 -0.11
C GLN A 94 10.87 4.76 -0.86
N ALA A 95 11.43 3.60 -0.48
CA ALA A 95 11.06 2.31 -1.03
C ALA A 95 9.57 1.97 -0.75
N ILE A 96 9.07 2.27 0.45
CA ILE A 96 7.66 2.08 0.81
C ILE A 96 6.75 2.99 -0.03
N GLY A 97 7.13 4.26 -0.21
CA GLY A 97 6.40 5.20 -1.04
C GLY A 97 6.31 4.76 -2.50
N ALA A 98 7.42 4.28 -3.07
CA ALA A 98 7.44 3.71 -4.41
C ALA A 98 6.55 2.47 -4.53
N LEU A 99 6.57 1.58 -3.54
CA LEU A 99 5.74 0.37 -3.50
C LEU A 99 4.25 0.71 -3.40
N LEU A 100 3.85 1.66 -2.55
CA LEU A 100 2.46 2.13 -2.44
C LEU A 100 1.97 2.77 -3.75
N LYS A 101 2.81 3.58 -4.40
CA LYS A 101 2.48 4.14 -5.71
C LYS A 101 2.29 3.05 -6.76
N ARG A 102 3.19 2.06 -6.80
CA ARG A 102 3.08 0.90 -7.70
C ARG A 102 1.80 0.11 -7.41
N HIS A 103 1.52 -0.19 -6.15
CA HIS A 103 0.32 -0.92 -5.72
C HIS A 103 -0.96 -0.23 -6.18
N ARG A 104 -1.07 1.09 -5.96
CA ARG A 104 -2.22 1.90 -6.43
C ARG A 104 -2.36 1.83 -7.96
N GLY A 105 -1.26 1.97 -8.71
CA GLY A 105 -1.27 1.84 -10.17
C GLY A 105 -1.72 0.45 -10.66
N LEU A 106 -1.28 -0.61 -9.97
CA LEU A 106 -1.69 -1.98 -10.27
C LEU A 106 -3.18 -2.20 -9.98
N ARG A 107 -3.71 -1.65 -8.89
CA ARG A 107 -5.17 -1.70 -8.60
C ARG A 107 -5.98 -1.02 -9.70
N SER A 108 -5.56 0.17 -10.14
CA SER A 108 -6.24 0.85 -11.25
C SER A 108 -6.19 0.03 -12.55
N ARG A 109 -5.03 -0.56 -12.88
CA ARG A 109 -4.88 -1.46 -14.04
C ARG A 109 -5.74 -2.72 -13.92
N ALA A 110 -5.81 -3.31 -12.72
CA ALA A 110 -6.60 -4.50 -12.44
C ALA A 110 -8.10 -4.26 -12.63
N LEU A 111 -8.60 -3.07 -12.31
CA LEU A 111 -9.98 -2.66 -12.61
C LEU A 111 -10.21 -2.44 -14.10
N ALA A 112 -9.24 -1.85 -14.81
CA ALA A 112 -9.35 -1.58 -16.25
C ALA A 112 -9.24 -2.85 -17.11
N ALA A 113 -8.38 -3.80 -16.72
CA ALA A 113 -8.14 -5.05 -17.42
C ALA A 113 -8.15 -6.26 -16.45
N PRO A 114 -9.30 -6.66 -15.91
CA PRO A 114 -9.38 -7.74 -14.92
C PRO A 114 -8.96 -9.13 -15.44
N HIS A 115 -8.84 -9.27 -16.76
CA HIS A 115 -8.42 -10.50 -17.44
C HIS A 115 -6.90 -10.60 -17.61
N ASP A 116 -6.15 -9.53 -17.31
CA ASP A 116 -4.70 -9.52 -17.41
C ASP A 116 -4.08 -10.23 -16.20
N LEU A 117 -3.56 -11.44 -16.44
CA LEU A 117 -2.92 -12.27 -15.44
C LEU A 117 -1.61 -11.66 -14.91
N ALA A 118 -0.87 -10.93 -15.75
CA ALA A 118 0.39 -10.31 -15.34
C ALA A 118 0.11 -9.22 -14.30
N VAL A 119 -0.90 -8.37 -14.54
CA VAL A 119 -1.35 -7.36 -13.57
C VAL A 119 -1.78 -8.00 -12.25
N ARG A 120 -2.51 -9.10 -12.30
CA ARG A 120 -2.95 -9.80 -11.09
C ARG A 120 -1.78 -10.31 -10.28
N ASN A 121 -0.84 -11.01 -10.91
CA ASN A 121 0.33 -11.55 -10.23
C ASN A 121 1.19 -10.43 -9.64
N GLU A 122 1.43 -9.36 -10.41
CA GLU A 122 2.17 -8.19 -9.92
C GLU A 122 1.49 -7.50 -8.72
N LEU A 123 0.16 -7.48 -8.68
CA LEU A 123 -0.64 -6.94 -7.57
C LEU A 123 -0.56 -7.84 -6.34
N ASP A 124 -0.60 -9.16 -6.52
CA ASP A 124 -0.44 -10.15 -5.45
C ASP A 124 0.95 -10.02 -4.81
N ASP A 125 2.01 -9.96 -5.63
CA ASP A 125 3.40 -9.78 -5.20
C ASP A 125 3.59 -8.46 -4.44
N ALA A 126 3.02 -7.36 -4.94
CA ALA A 126 3.07 -6.07 -4.27
C ALA A 126 2.38 -6.10 -2.91
N THR A 127 1.23 -6.77 -2.83
CA THR A 127 0.45 -6.93 -1.60
C THR A 127 1.21 -7.79 -0.60
N TYR A 128 1.78 -8.91 -1.04
CA TYR A 128 2.62 -9.78 -0.22
C TYR A 128 3.86 -9.04 0.32
N THR A 129 4.51 -8.25 -0.53
CA THR A 129 5.67 -7.44 -0.12
C THR A 129 5.30 -6.44 0.97
N LEU A 130 4.15 -5.74 0.84
CA LEU A 130 3.65 -4.84 1.88
C LEU A 130 3.40 -5.59 3.21
N CYS A 131 2.77 -6.77 3.15
CA CYS A 131 2.55 -7.61 4.32
C CYS A 131 3.86 -7.94 5.06
N ILE A 132 4.88 -8.38 4.33
CA ILE A 132 6.19 -8.69 4.91
C ILE A 132 6.86 -7.46 5.50
N LEU A 133 6.94 -6.35 4.75
CA LEU A 133 7.61 -5.13 5.21
C LEU A 133 6.95 -4.55 6.47
N MET A 134 5.63 -4.64 6.58
CA MET A 134 4.86 -4.10 7.71
C MET A 134 4.70 -5.11 8.86
N GLY A 135 5.19 -6.34 8.70
CA GLY A 135 4.99 -7.42 9.67
C GLY A 135 3.51 -7.76 9.89
N GLN A 136 2.67 -7.54 8.88
CA GLN A 136 1.22 -7.76 8.95
C GLN A 136 0.83 -8.94 8.07
N ARG A 137 -0.02 -9.83 8.59
CA ARG A 137 -0.60 -10.92 7.78
C ARG A 137 -1.85 -10.49 7.03
N ASN A 138 -2.56 -9.48 7.53
CA ASN A 138 -3.70 -8.89 6.86
C ASN A 138 -3.21 -7.77 5.92
N ALA A 139 -3.51 -7.90 4.62
CA ALA A 139 -3.09 -6.98 3.58
C ALA A 139 -3.69 -5.57 3.72
N HIS A 140 -4.94 -5.46 4.20
CA HIS A 140 -5.55 -4.17 4.49
C HIS A 140 -4.83 -3.48 5.65
N THR A 141 -4.53 -4.20 6.73
CA THR A 141 -3.73 -3.66 7.84
C THR A 141 -2.32 -3.29 7.39
N ALA A 142 -1.66 -4.12 6.57
CA ALA A 142 -0.35 -3.81 6.00
C ALA A 142 -0.35 -2.50 5.24
N LEU A 143 -1.31 -2.32 4.33
CA LEU A 143 -1.45 -1.11 3.53
C LEU A 143 -1.66 0.13 4.43
N ARG A 144 -2.55 0.02 5.43
CA ARG A 144 -2.82 1.11 6.38
C ARG A 144 -1.60 1.45 7.23
N SER A 145 -0.86 0.46 7.72
CA SER A 145 0.39 0.67 8.47
C SER A 145 1.45 1.37 7.61
N ALA A 146 1.59 0.99 6.34
CA ALA A 146 2.52 1.63 5.41
C ALA A 146 2.14 3.10 5.14
N GLU A 147 0.85 3.39 4.93
CA GLU A 147 0.35 4.75 4.75
C GLU A 147 0.57 5.61 6.00
N LEU A 148 0.31 5.05 7.19
CA LEU A 148 0.55 5.74 8.46
C LEU A 148 2.04 6.01 8.68
N LEU A 149 2.92 5.05 8.40
CA LEU A 149 4.37 5.22 8.54
C LEU A 149 4.87 6.41 7.70
N LEU A 150 4.46 6.49 6.44
CA LEU A 150 4.79 7.65 5.60
C LEU A 150 4.15 8.93 6.14
N GLY A 151 2.88 8.90 6.54
CA GLY A 151 2.22 10.07 7.14
C GLY A 151 2.98 10.61 8.36
N THR A 152 3.49 9.72 9.22
CA THR A 152 4.29 10.10 10.40
C THR A 152 5.68 10.61 10.05
N GLU A 153 6.35 10.00 9.07
CA GLU A 153 7.65 10.48 8.58
C GLU A 153 7.51 11.90 7.98
N TRP A 154 6.53 12.11 7.10
CA TRP A 154 6.25 13.41 6.49
C TRP A 154 5.90 14.50 7.52
N LEU A 155 5.24 14.13 8.63
CA LEU A 155 4.97 15.06 9.74
C LEU A 155 6.21 15.29 10.62
N GLY A 156 7.07 14.28 10.80
CA GLY A 156 8.34 14.40 11.51
C GLY A 156 9.40 15.21 10.76
N THR A 157 9.39 15.19 9.42
CA THR A 157 10.25 16.01 8.56
C THR A 157 9.78 17.46 8.41
N ASN A 158 8.53 17.76 8.78
CA ASN A 158 7.95 19.11 8.71
C ASN A 158 7.98 19.88 10.04
N VAL A 159 8.78 19.45 11.03
CA VAL A 159 9.21 20.39 12.07
C VAL A 159 10.30 21.26 11.42
N PRO A 160 10.09 22.58 11.22
CA PRO A 160 11.19 23.49 10.94
C PRO A 160 11.98 23.60 12.24
N GLY A 161 12.88 22.65 12.47
CA GLY A 161 13.94 22.78 13.45
C GLY A 161 14.84 23.90 12.98
N GLY A 162 14.72 25.06 13.62
CA GLY A 162 15.45 26.27 13.27
C GLY A 162 16.95 26.05 13.21
N ALA A 163 17.54 26.47 12.09
CA ALA A 163 18.96 26.78 11.97
C ALA A 163 19.16 27.86 10.90
N ASP A 164 18.64 29.05 11.16
CA ASP A 164 19.42 30.27 10.91
C ASP A 164 19.18 31.26 12.06
N ARG A 165 19.67 30.90 13.25
CA ARG A 165 20.19 31.92 14.15
C ARG A 165 21.70 31.82 14.06
N ARG A 166 22.28 32.70 13.24
CA ARG A 166 23.65 33.16 13.42
C ARG A 166 23.92 33.34 14.91
N PRO A 167 24.99 32.76 15.47
CA PRO A 167 25.50 33.26 16.73
C PRO A 167 26.02 34.67 16.48
N GLU A 168 25.23 35.67 16.87
CA GLU A 168 25.70 37.05 16.96
C GLU A 168 26.77 37.10 18.05
N HIS A 169 28.03 37.15 17.62
CA HIS A 169 29.15 37.43 18.49
C HIS A 169 28.97 38.83 19.08
N PRO A 170 29.09 39.01 20.41
CA PRO A 170 29.07 40.34 21.01
C PRO A 170 30.32 41.11 20.54
N SER A 171 30.09 42.19 19.79
CA SER A 171 31.10 43.14 19.36
C SER A 171 31.80 43.76 20.57
N LEU A 172 33.10 43.48 20.72
CA LEU A 172 34.00 44.27 21.56
C LEU A 172 34.64 45.37 20.69
N PRO A 173 34.74 46.62 21.17
CA PRO A 173 35.40 47.69 20.43
C PRO A 173 36.91 47.60 20.65
N GLY A 174 37.61 47.00 19.68
CA GLY A 174 39.06 46.93 19.65
C GLY A 174 39.62 47.87 18.57
N SER A 175 39.87 49.13 18.94
CA SER A 175 40.66 50.07 18.14
C SER A 175 42.10 49.57 18.02
N GLY A 176 42.43 48.94 16.90
CA GLY A 176 43.79 48.54 16.56
C GLY A 176 44.58 49.68 15.90
N THR A 177 45.48 50.30 16.66
CA THR A 177 46.59 51.08 16.12
C THR A 177 47.73 50.16 15.65
N ARG A 178 48.10 50.39 14.40
CA ARG A 178 49.24 49.94 13.59
C ARG A 178 50.62 49.93 14.28
N GLN A 179 51.40 48.85 14.09
CA GLN A 179 52.86 48.80 13.80
C GLN A 179 53.30 47.32 13.64
N GLN A 180 53.61 46.80 12.45
CA GLN A 180 54.87 46.86 11.66
C GLN A 180 56.16 46.42 12.37
N GLY A 181 56.81 45.40 11.77
CA GLY A 181 58.20 44.96 12.00
C GLY A 181 58.29 43.56 12.61
N ALA A 182 59.14 42.63 12.20
CA ALA A 182 60.10 42.53 11.11
C ALA A 182 60.58 41.07 11.07
N THR A 183 61.03 40.62 9.90
CA THR A 183 62.02 39.56 9.62
C THR A 183 61.76 38.10 10.04
N GLY A 184 61.84 37.20 9.04
CA GLY A 184 62.91 36.19 9.07
C GLY A 184 62.51 34.72 8.96
N ARG A 185 62.67 34.20 7.73
CA ARG A 185 63.29 32.91 7.34
C ARG A 185 62.65 31.55 7.66
N ASP A 186 62.48 30.84 6.54
CA ASP A 186 62.90 29.45 6.24
C ASP A 186 62.15 28.24 6.80
N PHE A 187 62.25 27.16 6.00
CA PHE A 187 61.96 25.73 6.19
C PHE A 187 60.73 25.17 5.44
N PRO A 188 60.80 23.91 4.94
CA PRO A 188 61.91 23.20 4.27
C PRO A 188 61.61 22.80 2.82
#